data_AF-A0A7X5Q6Z2-F1
#
_entry.id   AF-A0A7X5Q6Z2-F1
#
_cell.length_a   1.000
_cell.length_b   1.000
_cell.length_c   1.000
_cell.angle_alpha   90.00
_cell.angle_beta   90.00
_cell.angle_gamma   90.00
#
_symmetry.space_group_name_H-M   'P 1'
#
loop_
_entity.id
_entity.type
_entity.pdbx_description
1 polymer ?
#
loop_
_entity_poly.entity_id
_entity_poly.type
_entity_poly.pdbx_seq_one_letter_code
_entity_poly.pdbx_strand_id
1 'polypeptide(L)'
;MNILVFVMSMLMLLALLTYGRLESFRNFAFVQSKFKKYMEHTERQYVNDEARKRYDSTPATEKEKKKLEEQEKNLASSKLSFNLFVNKEERAANTSELETHINVAKNLMSFLYGDQPFYQEIEEQRPDFLNEIINALIRETENFTPKKKLKKTKEIATIDFGDAELNNVFTKMLKGSKPEDEKDERLPTKRFKPSMGYYSLQDFITVQSNKLTVRVFLAPPQLLMAVYGNEDIVQQILETRCQLYLNVKNKALTPEQASQEFQSLFLNQRLPNVSESMLNFGVSLTYPKKYQ
;
A
#
# COMPACT_ATOMS: atom_id res chain seq x y z
N MET A 1 -86.44 -37.14 46.16
CA MET A 1 -85.71 -36.21 45.25
C MET A 1 -84.61 -37.02 44.56
N ASN A 2 -84.57 -37.04 43.22
CA ASN A 2 -83.70 -37.95 42.45
C ASN A 2 -82.22 -37.53 42.51
N ILE A 3 -81.50 -38.01 43.52
CA ILE A 3 -80.06 -37.77 43.76
C ILE A 3 -79.21 -38.20 42.55
N LEU A 4 -79.65 -39.22 41.83
CA LEU A 4 -78.93 -39.79 40.68
C LEU A 4 -78.79 -38.79 39.51
N VAL A 5 -79.81 -37.96 39.28
CA VAL A 5 -79.75 -36.90 38.24
C VAL A 5 -78.72 -35.84 38.62
N PHE A 6 -78.63 -35.48 39.90
CA PHE A 6 -77.65 -34.51 40.39
C PHE A 6 -76.21 -35.02 40.25
N VAL A 7 -75.95 -36.27 40.64
CA VAL A 7 -74.62 -36.89 40.51
C VAL A 7 -74.21 -36.97 39.03
N MET A 8 -75.12 -37.35 38.13
CA MET A 8 -74.83 -37.42 36.70
C MET A 8 -74.56 -36.03 36.10
N SER A 9 -75.32 -34.99 36.48
CA SER A 9 -75.04 -33.61 36.04
C SER A 9 -73.70 -33.09 36.55
N MET A 10 -73.32 -33.43 37.79
CA MET A 10 -72.05 -33.03 38.37
C MET A 10 -70.88 -33.74 37.69
N LEU A 11 -71.00 -35.04 37.40
CA LEU A 11 -70.01 -35.79 36.63
C LEU A 11 -69.84 -35.25 35.21
N MET A 12 -70.95 -34.88 34.56
CA MET A 12 -70.91 -34.31 33.21
C MET A 12 -70.26 -32.91 33.21
N LEU A 13 -70.52 -32.08 34.21
CA LEU A 13 -69.83 -30.80 34.40
C LEU A 13 -68.34 -30.97 34.68
N LEU A 14 -67.96 -31.92 35.55
CA LEU A 14 -66.56 -32.23 35.82
C LEU A 14 -65.85 -32.75 34.57
N ALA A 15 -66.50 -33.60 33.77
CA ALA A 15 -65.96 -34.09 32.51
C ALA A 15 -65.74 -32.95 31.51
N LEU A 16 -66.71 -32.04 31.36
CA LEU A 16 -66.60 -30.87 30.49
C LEU A 16 -65.47 -29.92 30.93
N LEU A 17 -65.35 -29.65 32.23
CA LEU A 17 -64.26 -28.82 32.78
C LEU A 17 -62.89 -29.46 32.58
N THR A 18 -62.81 -30.79 32.75
CA THR A 18 -61.56 -31.53 32.57
C THR A 18 -61.16 -31.57 31.10
N TYR A 19 -62.13 -31.79 30.19
CA TYR A 19 -61.89 -31.79 28.75
C TYR A 19 -61.46 -30.41 28.24
N GLY A 20 -62.16 -29.35 28.66
CA GLY A 20 -61.80 -27.97 28.30
C GLY A 20 -60.41 -27.57 28.80
N ARG A 21 -60.02 -28.00 30.02
CA ARG A 21 -58.64 -27.81 30.50
C ARG A 21 -57.64 -28.62 29.69
N LEU A 22 -57.93 -29.87 29.37
CA LEU A 22 -57.02 -30.73 28.60
C LEU A 22 -56.77 -30.18 27.20
N GLU A 23 -57.79 -29.66 26.53
CA GLU A 23 -57.66 -29.02 25.23
C GLU A 23 -56.82 -27.73 25.31
N SER A 24 -57.07 -26.89 26.31
CA SER A 24 -56.26 -25.69 26.57
C SER A 24 -54.78 -26.03 26.83
N PHE A 25 -54.51 -27.05 27.64
CA PHE A 25 -53.15 -27.53 27.88
C PHE A 25 -52.47 -28.05 26.61
N ARG A 26 -53.19 -28.82 25.77
CA ARG A 26 -52.64 -29.31 24.49
C ARG A 26 -52.32 -28.17 23.53
N ASN A 27 -53.20 -27.19 23.42
CA ASN A 27 -52.98 -26.01 22.58
C ASN A 27 -51.81 -25.19 23.08
N PHE A 28 -51.70 -24.96 24.40
CA PHE A 28 -50.57 -24.26 24.99
C PHE A 28 -49.24 -24.99 24.74
N ALA A 29 -49.20 -26.31 24.98
CA ALA A 29 -48.00 -27.11 24.73
C ALA A 29 -47.59 -27.11 23.25
N PHE A 30 -48.55 -27.16 22.33
CA PHE A 30 -48.29 -27.08 20.89
C PHE A 30 -47.73 -25.71 20.49
N VAL A 31 -48.35 -24.62 20.95
CA VAL A 31 -47.88 -23.25 20.70
C VAL A 31 -46.48 -23.05 21.27
N GLN A 32 -46.22 -23.50 22.50
CA GLN A 32 -44.91 -23.39 23.13
C GLN A 32 -43.84 -24.19 22.36
N SER A 33 -44.18 -25.39 21.87
CA SER A 33 -43.27 -26.20 21.05
C SER A 33 -42.95 -25.53 19.71
N LYS A 34 -43.96 -24.98 19.04
CA LYS A 34 -43.79 -24.24 17.78
C LYS A 34 -42.98 -22.96 17.98
N PHE A 35 -43.26 -22.22 19.05
CA PHE A 35 -42.52 -21.03 19.43
C PHE A 35 -41.05 -21.37 19.72
N LYS A 36 -40.79 -22.43 20.50
CA LYS A 36 -39.42 -22.88 20.80
C LYS A 36 -38.64 -23.23 19.52
N LYS A 37 -39.26 -23.99 18.60
CA LYS A 37 -38.65 -24.31 17.30
C LYS A 37 -38.40 -23.07 16.45
N TYR A 38 -39.32 -22.11 16.45
CA TYR A 38 -39.18 -20.86 15.72
C TYR A 38 -38.01 -20.00 16.25
N MET A 39 -37.90 -19.89 17.58
CA MET A 39 -36.82 -19.18 18.27
C MET A 39 -35.45 -19.84 18.06
N GLU A 40 -35.40 -21.18 18.11
CA GLU A 40 -34.15 -21.94 17.93
C GLU A 40 -33.59 -21.83 16.52
N HIS A 41 -34.45 -21.82 15.49
CA HIS A 41 -34.00 -21.84 14.10
C HIS A 41 -34.02 -20.49 13.40
N THR A 42 -35.07 -19.69 13.55
CA THR A 42 -35.31 -18.53 12.68
C THR A 42 -34.78 -17.25 13.31
N GLU A 43 -35.12 -17.00 14.57
CA GLU A 43 -34.74 -15.75 15.23
C GLU A 43 -33.26 -15.76 15.61
N ARG A 44 -32.71 -16.89 16.09
CA ARG A 44 -31.26 -17.02 16.31
C ARG A 44 -30.45 -16.88 15.03
N GLN A 45 -30.91 -17.42 13.89
CA GLN A 45 -30.22 -17.22 12.62
C GLN A 45 -30.29 -15.77 12.17
N TYR A 46 -31.48 -15.15 12.21
CA TYR A 46 -31.65 -13.74 11.85
C TYR A 46 -30.82 -12.81 12.73
N VAL A 47 -30.83 -13.01 14.05
CA VAL A 47 -30.03 -12.24 15.01
C VAL A 47 -28.54 -12.48 14.82
N ASN A 48 -28.11 -13.71 14.56
CA ASN A 48 -26.70 -14.01 14.29
C ASN A 48 -26.22 -13.45 12.95
N ASP A 49 -27.09 -13.43 11.93
CA ASP A 49 -26.78 -12.87 10.61
C ASP A 49 -26.79 -11.35 10.63
N GLU A 50 -27.74 -10.70 11.33
CA GLU A 50 -27.70 -9.26 11.63
C GLU A 50 -26.47 -8.89 12.45
N ALA A 51 -26.14 -9.69 13.48
CA ALA A 51 -24.95 -9.48 14.30
C ALA A 51 -23.67 -9.63 13.47
N ARG A 52 -23.57 -10.63 12.59
CA ARG A 52 -22.44 -10.78 11.65
C ARG A 52 -22.36 -9.61 10.69
N LYS A 53 -23.46 -9.24 10.03
CA LYS A 53 -23.51 -8.07 9.14
C LYS A 53 -23.09 -6.79 9.86
N ARG A 54 -23.53 -6.58 11.11
CA ARG A 54 -23.08 -5.45 11.93
C ARG A 54 -21.61 -5.57 12.34
N TYR A 55 -21.12 -6.76 12.67
CA TYR A 55 -19.72 -6.98 13.01
C TYR A 55 -18.80 -6.71 11.80
N ASP A 56 -19.21 -7.15 10.62
CA ASP A 56 -18.49 -6.95 9.36
C ASP A 56 -18.56 -5.50 8.86
N SER A 57 -19.67 -4.78 9.13
CA SER A 57 -19.88 -3.39 8.70
C SER A 57 -19.49 -2.33 9.74
N THR A 58 -19.26 -2.72 10.99
CA THR A 58 -18.89 -1.81 12.07
C THR A 58 -17.44 -2.08 12.47
N PRO A 59 -16.47 -1.30 11.99
CA PRO A 59 -15.08 -1.47 12.39
C PRO A 59 -14.97 -1.23 13.90
N ALA A 60 -14.61 -2.26 14.65
CA ALA A 60 -14.74 -2.30 16.11
C ALA A 60 -13.69 -1.44 16.84
N THR A 61 -12.69 -0.87 16.15
CA THR A 61 -11.71 0.03 16.76
C THR A 61 -11.18 1.09 15.79
N GLU A 62 -10.80 2.26 16.31
CA GLU A 62 -10.05 3.30 15.58
C GLU A 62 -8.78 2.77 14.88
N LYS A 63 -8.21 1.67 15.39
CA LYS A 63 -7.08 0.96 14.78
C LYS A 63 -7.43 0.26 13.47
N GLU A 64 -8.64 -0.25 13.31
CA GLU A 64 -9.07 -0.93 12.08
C GLU A 64 -9.52 0.05 11.01
N LYS A 65 -10.20 1.15 11.40
CA LYS A 65 -10.39 2.32 10.51
C LYS A 65 -9.05 2.90 10.04
N LYS A 66 -8.08 3.06 10.95
CA LYS A 66 -6.72 3.45 10.57
C LYS A 66 -6.06 2.43 9.65
N LYS A 67 -6.24 1.12 9.82
CA LYS A 67 -5.68 0.09 8.93
C LYS A 67 -6.29 0.13 7.52
N LEU A 68 -7.60 0.32 7.40
CA LEU A 68 -8.28 0.45 6.10
C LEU A 68 -7.91 1.76 5.41
N GLU A 69 -7.88 2.89 6.13
CA GLU A 69 -7.35 4.15 5.61
C GLU A 69 -5.84 4.09 5.31
N GLU A 70 -5.06 3.34 6.09
CA GLU A 70 -3.64 3.08 5.83
C GLU A 70 -3.45 2.18 4.61
N GLN A 71 -4.35 1.25 4.32
CA GLN A 71 -4.27 0.41 3.12
C GLN A 71 -4.48 1.23 1.84
N GLU A 72 -5.40 2.20 1.84
CA GLU A 72 -5.57 3.14 0.72
C GLU A 72 -4.43 4.20 0.68
N LYS A 73 -3.96 4.68 1.84
CA LYS A 73 -2.83 5.64 1.93
C LYS A 73 -1.45 5.02 1.65
N ASN A 74 -1.29 3.69 1.65
CA ASN A 74 0.00 3.00 1.51
C ASN A 74 0.37 2.59 0.08
N LEU A 75 -0.41 2.95 -0.95
CA LEU A 75 -0.06 2.63 -2.35
C LEU A 75 1.17 3.41 -2.87
N ALA A 76 1.52 4.49 -2.18
CA ALA A 76 2.59 5.41 -2.59
C ALA A 76 3.79 5.38 -1.65
N SER A 77 4.98 5.48 -2.23
CA SER A 77 6.28 5.43 -1.55
C SER A 77 7.11 6.66 -1.90
N SER A 78 7.92 7.16 -0.96
CA SER A 78 8.95 8.16 -1.29
C SER A 78 10.08 7.59 -2.15
N LYS A 79 10.13 6.27 -2.32
CA LYS A 79 11.13 5.51 -3.07
C LYS A 79 10.51 4.86 -4.29
N LEU A 80 11.30 4.67 -5.34
CA LEU A 80 10.93 3.95 -6.55
C LEU A 80 10.69 2.46 -6.27
N SER A 81 9.60 1.91 -6.81
CA SER A 81 9.31 0.48 -6.67
C SER A 81 10.14 -0.36 -7.63
N PHE A 82 10.96 -1.26 -7.10
CA PHE A 82 11.62 -2.34 -7.85
C PHE A 82 10.79 -3.63 -7.81
N ASN A 83 9.63 -3.60 -7.16
CA ASN A 83 8.82 -4.78 -6.96
C ASN A 83 8.28 -5.36 -8.27
N LEU A 84 8.01 -4.54 -9.30
CA LEU A 84 7.65 -5.01 -10.64
C LEU A 84 8.78 -5.82 -11.32
N PHE A 85 10.04 -5.58 -10.94
CA PHE A 85 11.17 -6.31 -11.49
C PHE A 85 11.37 -7.65 -10.78
N VAL A 86 11.05 -7.72 -9.48
CA VAL A 86 11.38 -8.89 -8.64
C VAL A 86 10.19 -9.79 -8.29
N ASN A 87 8.96 -9.35 -8.56
CA ASN A 87 7.74 -10.10 -8.23
C ASN A 87 6.87 -10.33 -9.47
N LYS A 88 6.80 -11.59 -9.90
CA LYS A 88 6.05 -12.03 -11.08
C LYS A 88 4.54 -11.75 -10.99
N GLU A 89 3.94 -12.00 -9.83
CA GLU A 89 2.49 -11.81 -9.64
C GLU A 89 2.11 -10.34 -9.78
N GLU A 90 2.92 -9.45 -9.18
CA GLU A 90 2.66 -8.01 -9.21
C GLU A 90 2.95 -7.40 -10.57
N ARG A 91 3.98 -7.91 -11.27
CA ARG A 91 4.28 -7.59 -12.67
C ARG A 91 3.13 -7.99 -13.60
N ALA A 92 2.60 -9.21 -13.46
CA ALA A 92 1.48 -9.67 -14.27
C ALA A 92 0.23 -8.80 -14.07
N ALA A 93 -0.04 -8.36 -12.83
CA ALA A 93 -1.15 -7.49 -12.51
C ALA A 93 -0.98 -6.04 -13.05
N ASN A 94 0.26 -5.58 -13.26
CA ASN A 94 0.57 -4.18 -13.62
C ASN A 94 1.45 -4.09 -14.88
N THR A 95 1.13 -4.88 -15.90
CA THR A 95 1.96 -4.99 -17.11
C THR A 95 2.11 -3.65 -17.83
N SER A 96 1.08 -2.80 -17.84
CA SER A 96 1.10 -1.46 -18.45
C SER A 96 2.06 -0.48 -17.77
N GLU A 97 2.40 -0.71 -16.50
CA GLU A 97 3.26 0.18 -15.71
C GLU A 97 4.75 -0.19 -15.81
N LEU A 98 5.06 -1.38 -16.34
CA LEU A 98 6.40 -1.93 -16.33
C LEU A 98 7.38 -1.03 -17.08
N GLU A 99 7.04 -0.63 -18.31
CA GLU A 99 7.93 0.19 -19.16
C GLU A 99 8.26 1.53 -18.49
N THR A 100 7.25 2.18 -17.90
CA THR A 100 7.44 3.42 -17.14
C THR A 100 8.42 3.22 -15.98
N HIS A 101 8.28 2.13 -15.22
CA HIS A 101 9.19 1.82 -14.12
C HIS A 101 10.62 1.55 -14.60
N ILE A 102 10.78 0.83 -15.72
CA ILE A 102 12.09 0.59 -16.35
C ILE A 102 12.74 1.93 -16.70
N ASN A 103 12.00 2.83 -17.37
CA ASN A 103 12.49 4.13 -17.78
C ASN A 103 12.93 4.99 -16.61
N VAL A 104 12.12 5.09 -15.54
CA VAL A 104 12.48 5.86 -14.35
C VAL A 104 13.65 5.22 -13.60
N ALA A 105 13.74 3.89 -13.54
CA ALA A 105 14.89 3.20 -12.94
C ALA A 105 16.19 3.49 -13.70
N LYS A 106 16.15 3.50 -15.04
CA LYS A 106 17.28 3.88 -15.88
C LYS A 106 17.67 5.34 -15.65
N ASN A 107 16.72 6.27 -15.75
CA ASN A 107 16.97 7.68 -15.49
C ASN A 107 17.61 7.90 -14.12
N LEU A 108 17.13 7.20 -13.09
CA LEU A 108 17.68 7.28 -11.74
C LEU A 108 19.11 6.75 -11.69
N MET A 109 19.39 5.58 -12.26
CA MET A 109 20.73 5.00 -12.26
C MET A 109 21.72 5.86 -13.06
N SER A 110 21.34 6.34 -14.24
CA SER A 110 22.17 7.25 -15.04
C SER A 110 22.39 8.59 -14.33
N PHE A 111 21.37 9.15 -13.69
CA PHE A 111 21.52 10.40 -12.92
C PHE A 111 22.47 10.23 -11.73
N LEU A 112 22.34 9.14 -10.97
CA LEU A 112 23.16 8.89 -9.78
C LEU A 112 24.61 8.55 -10.12
N TYR A 113 24.83 7.83 -11.21
CA TYR A 113 26.11 7.18 -11.48
C TYR A 113 26.81 7.61 -12.77
N GLY A 114 26.16 8.38 -13.66
CA GLY A 114 26.71 8.76 -14.96
C GLY A 114 28.07 9.47 -14.94
N ASP A 115 28.39 10.15 -13.82
CA ASP A 115 29.69 10.83 -13.65
C ASP A 115 30.75 9.93 -13.00
N GLN A 116 30.41 8.68 -12.66
CA GLN A 116 31.30 7.77 -11.94
C GLN A 116 32.16 6.97 -12.93
N PRO A 117 33.48 6.81 -12.67
CA PRO A 117 34.37 6.10 -13.60
C PRO A 117 33.89 4.68 -13.93
N PHE A 118 33.45 3.92 -12.92
CA PHE A 118 32.98 2.54 -13.13
C PHE A 118 31.71 2.45 -14.00
N TYR A 119 30.91 3.52 -14.05
CA TYR A 119 29.70 3.60 -14.87
C TYR A 119 30.07 3.93 -16.31
N GLN A 120 30.97 4.90 -16.51
CA GLN A 120 31.44 5.29 -17.84
C GLN A 120 32.19 4.14 -18.52
N GLU A 121 33.06 3.44 -17.77
CA GLU A 121 33.80 2.27 -18.27
C GLU A 121 32.87 1.18 -18.81
N ILE A 122 31.78 0.86 -18.09
CA ILE A 122 30.84 -0.18 -18.54
C ILE A 122 29.91 0.34 -19.64
N GLU A 123 29.53 1.62 -19.62
CA GLU A 123 28.68 2.23 -20.65
C GLU A 123 29.41 2.26 -22.01
N GLU A 124 30.71 2.51 -22.02
CA GLU A 124 31.55 2.44 -23.23
C GLU A 124 31.64 1.02 -23.80
N GLN A 125 31.73 0.01 -22.93
CA GLN A 125 31.84 -1.40 -23.34
C GLN A 125 30.49 -2.00 -23.71
N ARG A 126 29.43 -1.60 -23.01
CA ARG A 126 28.07 -2.14 -23.10
C ARG A 126 27.05 -1.01 -22.97
N PRO A 127 26.72 -0.28 -24.06
CA PRO A 127 25.81 0.88 -24.00
C PRO A 127 24.42 0.57 -23.43
N ASP A 128 23.97 -0.68 -23.54
CA ASP A 128 22.65 -1.13 -23.08
C ASP A 128 22.68 -1.84 -21.71
N PHE A 129 23.79 -1.78 -20.96
CA PHE A 129 23.96 -2.56 -19.73
C PHE A 129 22.87 -2.31 -18.66
N LEU A 130 22.28 -1.11 -18.61
CA LEU A 130 21.16 -0.84 -17.69
C LEU A 130 19.90 -1.65 -18.04
N ASN A 131 19.62 -1.82 -19.34
CA ASN A 131 18.54 -2.70 -19.81
C ASN A 131 18.88 -4.15 -19.45
N GLU A 132 20.14 -4.56 -19.64
CA GLU A 132 20.61 -5.91 -19.28
C GLU A 132 20.44 -6.19 -17.79
N ILE A 133 20.82 -5.26 -16.91
CA ILE A 133 20.64 -5.39 -15.44
C ILE A 133 19.16 -5.56 -15.09
N ILE A 134 18.28 -4.71 -15.63
CA ILE A 134 16.84 -4.76 -15.32
C ILE A 134 16.23 -6.06 -15.86
N ASN A 135 16.58 -6.48 -17.07
CA ASN A 135 16.11 -7.74 -17.65
C ASN A 135 16.65 -8.95 -16.89
N ALA A 136 17.89 -8.91 -16.41
CA ALA A 136 18.46 -9.94 -15.55
C ALA A 136 17.72 -10.03 -14.22
N LEU A 137 17.40 -8.90 -13.56
CA LEU A 137 16.55 -8.88 -12.37
C LEU A 137 15.21 -9.56 -12.61
N ILE A 138 14.58 -9.24 -13.74
CA ILE A 138 13.30 -9.82 -14.14
C ILE A 138 13.41 -11.34 -14.35
N ARG A 139 14.41 -11.78 -15.12
CA ARG A 139 14.63 -13.18 -15.49
C ARG A 139 14.95 -14.04 -14.27
N GLU A 140 15.91 -13.63 -13.45
CA GLU A 140 16.39 -14.43 -12.32
C GLU A 140 15.35 -14.55 -11.20
N THR A 141 14.39 -13.63 -11.14
CA THR A 141 13.31 -13.63 -10.15
C THR A 141 12.03 -14.32 -10.62
N GLU A 142 11.92 -14.72 -11.90
CA GLU A 142 10.72 -15.38 -12.43
C GLU A 142 10.37 -16.68 -11.72
N ASN A 143 11.39 -17.38 -11.22
CA ASN A 143 11.25 -18.67 -10.55
C ASN A 143 11.30 -18.55 -9.02
N PHE A 144 11.22 -17.34 -8.47
CA PHE A 144 11.20 -17.16 -7.02
C PHE A 144 9.91 -17.75 -6.45
N THR A 145 10.06 -18.73 -5.56
CA THR A 145 8.91 -19.30 -4.84
C THR A 145 8.31 -18.24 -3.90
N PRO A 146 7.03 -18.36 -3.50
CA PRO A 146 6.40 -17.43 -2.57
C PRO A 146 7.15 -17.26 -1.23
N LYS A 147 7.92 -18.28 -0.82
CA LYS A 147 8.79 -18.25 0.38
C LYS A 147 10.09 -17.45 0.17
N LYS A 148 10.54 -17.29 -1.07
CA LYS A 148 11.75 -16.55 -1.48
C LYS A 148 11.43 -15.11 -1.93
N LYS A 149 10.20 -14.62 -1.71
CA LYS A 149 9.82 -13.22 -1.97
C LYS A 149 10.72 -12.29 -1.15
N LEU A 150 11.35 -11.33 -1.84
CA LEU A 150 12.22 -10.33 -1.21
C LEU A 150 11.37 -9.43 -0.32
N LYS A 151 11.73 -9.33 0.97
CA LYS A 151 11.02 -8.47 1.93
C LYS A 151 11.73 -7.14 2.13
N LYS A 152 13.05 -7.12 1.89
CA LYS A 152 13.90 -5.95 2.12
C LYS A 152 14.66 -5.60 0.86
N THR A 153 14.84 -4.30 0.62
CA THR A 153 15.62 -3.79 -0.51
C THR A 153 17.04 -4.36 -0.56
N LYS A 154 17.66 -4.60 0.60
CA LYS A 154 19.02 -5.18 0.69
C LYS A 154 19.14 -6.56 0.06
N GLU A 155 18.05 -7.33 0.03
CA GLU A 155 18.05 -8.70 -0.48
C GLU A 155 18.17 -8.74 -2.01
N ILE A 156 17.93 -7.61 -2.70
CA ILE A 156 18.19 -7.48 -4.15
C ILE A 156 19.66 -7.77 -4.49
N ALA A 157 20.59 -7.46 -3.57
CA ALA A 157 22.02 -7.73 -3.76
C ALA A 157 22.38 -9.23 -3.80
N THR A 158 21.46 -10.12 -3.43
CA THR A 158 21.68 -11.58 -3.45
C THR A 158 21.29 -12.23 -4.77
N ILE A 159 20.74 -11.46 -5.71
CA ILE A 159 20.38 -11.94 -7.04
C ILE A 159 21.67 -12.01 -7.86
N ASP A 160 21.96 -13.20 -8.38
CA ASP A 160 23.09 -13.43 -9.27
C ASP A 160 22.60 -13.41 -10.72
N PHE A 161 23.14 -12.50 -11.54
CA PHE A 161 22.76 -12.34 -12.94
C PHE A 161 23.40 -13.36 -13.89
N GLY A 162 24.32 -14.20 -13.40
CA GLY A 162 25.12 -15.08 -14.24
C GLY A 162 26.17 -14.35 -15.09
N ASP A 163 26.28 -13.03 -14.93
CA ASP A 163 27.28 -12.17 -15.56
C ASP A 163 28.05 -11.42 -14.47
N ALA A 164 29.35 -11.71 -14.38
CA ALA A 164 30.21 -11.16 -13.34
C ALA A 164 30.40 -9.64 -13.44
N GLU A 165 30.39 -9.08 -14.65
CA GLU A 165 30.56 -7.64 -14.87
C GLU A 165 29.29 -6.90 -14.43
N LEU A 166 28.12 -7.36 -14.86
CA LEU A 166 26.84 -6.78 -14.45
C LEU A 166 26.63 -6.91 -12.93
N ASN A 167 26.97 -8.05 -12.34
CA ASN A 167 26.92 -8.26 -10.88
C ASN A 167 27.84 -7.27 -10.15
N ASN A 168 29.05 -7.05 -10.64
CA ASN A 168 30.02 -6.15 -10.01
C ASN A 168 29.52 -4.69 -10.06
N VAL A 169 29.10 -4.21 -11.23
CA VAL A 169 28.58 -2.85 -11.42
C VAL A 169 27.34 -2.63 -10.57
N PHE A 170 26.37 -3.55 -10.61
CA PHE A 170 25.16 -3.44 -9.83
C PHE A 170 25.43 -3.50 -8.32
N THR A 171 26.38 -4.32 -7.88
CA THR A 171 26.82 -4.35 -6.48
C THR A 171 27.44 -3.03 -6.04
N LYS A 172 28.26 -2.40 -6.88
CA LYS A 172 28.81 -1.05 -6.62
C LYS A 172 27.67 -0.03 -6.44
N MET A 173 26.70 -0.01 -7.37
CA MET A 173 25.52 0.86 -7.29
C MET A 173 24.71 0.62 -5.99
N LEU A 174 24.45 -0.64 -5.64
CA LEU A 174 23.72 -0.99 -4.43
C LEU A 174 24.47 -0.63 -3.14
N LYS A 175 25.80 -0.76 -3.12
CA LYS A 175 26.61 -0.46 -1.93
C LYS A 175 26.75 1.04 -1.69
N GLY A 176 26.90 1.82 -2.77
CA GLY A 176 27.31 3.22 -2.67
C GLY A 176 28.77 3.38 -2.22
N SER A 177 29.28 4.60 -2.26
CA SER A 177 30.50 4.99 -1.55
C SER A 177 30.20 6.26 -0.76
N LYS A 178 30.03 6.14 0.55
CA LYS A 178 29.92 7.33 1.42
C LYS A 178 31.33 7.71 1.86
N PRO A 179 31.73 8.99 1.80
CA PRO A 179 32.93 9.44 2.48
C PRO A 179 32.75 9.25 3.98
N GLU A 180 33.81 8.85 4.70
CA GLU A 180 33.77 8.59 6.15
C GLU A 180 33.54 9.87 6.99
N ASP A 181 33.60 11.06 6.38
CA ASP A 181 33.58 12.35 7.06
C ASP A 181 32.48 13.30 6.56
N GLU A 182 31.21 13.00 6.86
CA GLU A 182 30.16 14.05 6.89
C GLU A 182 29.54 14.10 8.30
N LYS A 183 30.35 14.55 9.26
CA LYS A 183 29.89 15.15 10.54
C LYS A 183 29.72 16.67 10.44
N ASP A 184 29.86 17.26 9.26
CA ASP A 184 29.71 18.69 9.06
C ASP A 184 28.25 19.08 8.77
N GLU A 185 27.53 19.36 9.86
CA GLU A 185 26.15 19.85 9.93
C GLU A 185 25.90 21.23 9.28
N ARG A 186 26.81 21.81 8.47
CA ARG A 186 26.73 23.25 8.11
C ARG A 186 27.21 23.64 6.71
N LEU A 187 26.63 23.08 5.65
CA LEU A 187 26.62 23.73 4.33
C LEU A 187 25.21 23.75 3.72
N PRO A 188 24.65 24.92 3.38
CA PRO A 188 23.38 25.04 2.69
C PRO A 188 23.64 25.08 1.18
N THR A 189 23.73 23.95 0.50
CA THR A 189 23.96 24.01 -0.96
C THR A 189 23.28 22.86 -1.68
N LYS A 190 22.16 23.18 -2.35
CA LYS A 190 21.76 22.85 -3.74
C LYS A 190 22.57 21.81 -4.52
N ARG A 191 22.99 20.70 -3.92
CA ARG A 191 23.81 19.69 -4.57
C ARG A 191 23.02 18.40 -4.56
N PHE A 192 22.53 18.03 -5.74
CA PHE A 192 21.84 16.76 -5.95
C PHE A 192 22.78 15.55 -5.89
N LYS A 193 24.10 15.78 -5.94
CA LYS A 193 25.18 14.78 -5.86
C LYS A 193 26.11 15.08 -4.68
N PRO A 194 26.66 14.06 -4.02
CA PRO A 194 27.55 14.25 -2.88
C PRO A 194 28.87 14.87 -3.33
N SER A 195 29.56 15.54 -2.40
CA SER A 195 30.85 16.20 -2.68
C SER A 195 31.99 15.21 -2.91
N MET A 196 31.95 14.06 -2.23
CA MET A 196 32.82 12.91 -2.43
C MET A 196 31.98 11.63 -2.44
N GLY A 197 32.41 10.63 -3.22
CA GLY A 197 31.74 9.35 -3.33
C GLY A 197 30.45 9.39 -4.16
N TYR A 198 29.53 8.45 -3.91
CA TYR A 198 28.24 8.34 -4.59
C TYR A 198 27.19 7.62 -3.74
N TYR A 199 25.92 7.96 -3.95
CA TYR A 199 24.82 7.40 -3.17
C TYR A 199 24.59 5.90 -3.42
N SER A 200 24.10 5.20 -2.40
CA SER A 200 23.60 3.83 -2.55
C SER A 200 22.23 3.85 -3.24
N LEU A 201 22.04 3.00 -4.25
CA LEU A 201 20.75 2.84 -4.93
C LEU A 201 19.65 2.41 -3.95
N GLN A 202 20.01 1.65 -2.90
CA GLN A 202 19.09 1.17 -1.86
C GLN A 202 18.40 2.31 -1.10
N ASP A 203 19.00 3.50 -1.07
CA ASP A 203 18.42 4.68 -0.43
C ASP A 203 17.22 5.21 -1.22
N PHE A 204 17.12 4.92 -2.52
CA PHE A 204 16.08 5.45 -3.42
C PHE A 204 15.05 4.42 -3.89
N ILE A 205 15.26 3.13 -3.63
CA ILE A 205 14.38 2.05 -4.13
C ILE A 205 13.70 1.24 -3.00
N THR A 206 12.57 0.63 -3.30
CA THR A 206 11.80 -0.26 -2.41
C THR A 206 11.33 -1.51 -3.14
N VAL A 207 11.23 -2.63 -2.44
CA VAL A 207 10.62 -3.90 -2.93
C VAL A 207 9.33 -4.23 -2.19
N GLN A 208 8.76 -3.26 -1.48
CA GLN A 208 7.52 -3.47 -0.74
C GLN A 208 6.35 -3.67 -1.70
N SER A 209 5.57 -4.73 -1.45
CA SER A 209 4.33 -5.00 -2.17
C SER A 209 3.34 -3.85 -2.06
N ASN A 210 2.58 -3.63 -3.14
CA ASN A 210 1.55 -2.60 -3.28
C ASN A 210 2.08 -1.16 -3.20
N LYS A 211 3.40 -0.94 -3.24
CA LYS A 211 4.00 0.41 -3.28
C LYS A 211 4.54 0.73 -4.65
N LEU A 212 3.64 0.83 -5.63
CA LEU A 212 4.02 1.03 -7.03
C LEU A 212 4.18 2.51 -7.39
N THR A 213 3.45 3.40 -6.70
CA THR A 213 3.48 4.82 -7.05
C THR A 213 4.55 5.58 -6.27
N VAL A 214 5.17 6.56 -6.91
CA VAL A 214 6.12 7.49 -6.29
C VAL A 214 5.32 8.65 -5.71
N ARG A 215 5.38 8.78 -4.38
CA ARG A 215 4.82 9.92 -3.67
C ARG A 215 5.71 11.12 -3.88
N VAL A 216 5.36 11.96 -4.86
CA VAL A 216 6.13 13.15 -5.23
C VAL A 216 6.39 13.96 -3.98
N PHE A 217 5.38 14.30 -3.17
CA PHE A 217 5.53 15.13 -1.97
C PHE A 217 6.65 14.71 -0.99
N LEU A 218 7.00 13.42 -0.91
CA LEU A 218 8.04 12.90 -0.01
C LEU A 218 9.26 12.30 -0.74
N ALA A 219 9.26 12.30 -2.08
CA ALA A 219 10.35 11.71 -2.84
C ALA A 219 11.63 12.55 -2.75
N PRO A 220 12.80 11.93 -2.62
CA PRO A 220 14.07 12.64 -2.49
C PRO A 220 14.45 13.37 -3.80
N PRO A 221 15.26 14.44 -3.74
CA PRO A 221 15.65 15.26 -4.88
C PRO A 221 16.18 14.45 -6.07
N GLN A 222 16.97 13.41 -5.81
CA GLN A 222 17.57 12.56 -6.83
C GLN A 222 16.53 11.74 -7.60
N LEU A 223 15.49 11.24 -6.90
CA LEU A 223 14.38 10.54 -7.56
C LEU A 223 13.52 11.50 -8.36
N LEU A 224 13.37 12.75 -7.91
CA LEU A 224 12.65 13.76 -8.68
C LEU A 224 13.41 14.15 -9.94
N MET A 225 14.74 14.24 -9.88
CA MET A 225 15.55 14.45 -11.09
C MET A 225 15.33 13.33 -12.11
N ALA A 226 15.19 12.09 -11.68
CA ALA A 226 14.88 10.97 -12.57
C ALA A 226 13.48 11.06 -13.23
N VAL A 227 12.53 11.75 -12.58
CA VAL A 227 11.14 11.91 -13.04
C VAL A 227 10.95 13.17 -13.90
N TYR A 228 11.58 14.28 -13.54
CA TYR A 228 11.36 15.60 -14.15
C TYR A 228 12.50 16.05 -15.05
N GLY A 229 13.72 15.54 -14.86
CA GLY A 229 14.90 15.84 -15.69
C GLY A 229 15.40 17.29 -15.62
N ASN A 230 14.74 18.18 -14.86
CA ASN A 230 15.07 19.60 -14.79
C ASN A 230 15.23 20.05 -13.34
N GLU A 231 16.41 20.61 -13.02
CA GLU A 231 16.80 21.07 -11.69
C GLU A 231 15.90 22.19 -11.15
N ASP A 232 15.52 23.15 -12.00
CA ASP A 232 14.67 24.28 -11.61
C ASP A 232 13.29 23.79 -11.18
N ILE A 233 12.73 22.83 -11.91
CA ILE A 233 11.44 22.21 -11.59
C ILE A 233 11.53 21.46 -10.27
N VAL A 234 12.61 20.70 -10.06
CA VAL A 234 12.79 19.97 -8.80
C VAL A 234 12.94 20.94 -7.62
N GLN A 235 13.69 22.02 -7.78
CA GLN A 235 13.82 23.04 -6.75
C GLN A 235 12.49 23.70 -6.41
N GLN A 236 11.69 24.06 -7.42
CA GLN A 236 10.32 24.57 -7.24
C GLN A 236 9.47 23.56 -6.47
N ILE A 237 9.52 22.28 -6.85
CA ILE A 237 8.81 21.21 -6.14
C ILE A 237 9.22 21.15 -4.66
N LEU A 238 10.52 21.25 -4.34
CA LEU A 238 11.01 21.22 -2.97
C LEU A 238 10.52 22.41 -2.14
N GLU A 239 10.47 23.60 -2.73
CA GLU A 239 9.97 24.82 -2.10
C GLU A 239 8.46 24.77 -1.89
N THR A 240 7.70 24.37 -2.92
CA THR A 240 6.24 24.26 -2.87
C THR A 240 5.79 23.24 -1.82
N ARG A 241 6.50 22.12 -1.64
CA ARG A 241 6.19 21.15 -0.57
C ARG A 241 6.22 21.76 0.81
N CYS A 242 7.23 22.60 1.09
CA CYS A 242 7.36 23.27 2.37
C CYS A 242 6.21 24.26 2.60
N GLN A 243 5.84 25.01 1.56
CA GLN A 243 4.71 25.94 1.62
C GLN A 243 3.37 25.22 1.86
N LEU A 244 3.09 24.18 1.07
CA LEU A 244 1.87 23.37 1.21
C LEU A 244 1.81 22.67 2.57
N TYR A 245 2.93 22.17 3.08
CA TYR A 245 3.01 21.61 4.43
C TYR A 245 2.60 22.64 5.49
N LEU A 246 3.11 23.88 5.41
CA LEU A 246 2.76 24.95 6.35
C LEU A 246 1.29 25.34 6.23
N ASN A 247 0.76 25.46 5.02
CA ASN A 247 -0.64 25.79 4.77
C ASN A 247 -1.59 24.73 5.34
N VAL A 248 -1.29 23.44 5.15
CA VAL A 248 -2.07 22.34 5.72
C VAL A 248 -1.93 22.28 7.24
N LYS A 249 -0.71 22.46 7.78
CA LYS A 249 -0.46 22.48 9.23
C LYS A 249 -1.20 23.61 9.93
N ASN A 250 -1.26 24.78 9.30
CA ASN A 250 -1.95 25.97 9.82
C ASN A 250 -3.45 25.97 9.51
N LYS A 251 -3.99 24.89 8.92
CA LYS A 251 -5.40 24.74 8.52
C LYS A 251 -5.88 25.80 7.52
N ALA A 252 -4.98 26.41 6.76
CA ALA A 252 -5.32 27.32 5.68
C ALA A 252 -5.87 26.57 4.45
N LEU A 253 -5.43 25.32 4.23
CA LEU A 253 -5.89 24.43 3.18
C LEU A 253 -6.17 23.03 3.74
N THR A 254 -7.12 22.30 3.16
CA THR A 254 -7.27 20.87 3.44
C THR A 254 -6.18 20.06 2.70
N PRO A 255 -5.80 18.87 3.18
CA PRO A 255 -4.83 18.01 2.48
C PRO A 255 -5.25 17.68 1.04
N GLU A 256 -6.56 17.53 0.79
CA GLU A 256 -7.11 17.25 -0.54
C GLU A 256 -6.93 18.44 -1.49
N GLN A 257 -7.26 19.65 -1.03
CA GLN A 257 -7.04 20.89 -1.80
C GLN A 257 -5.56 21.10 -2.11
N ALA A 258 -4.69 20.91 -1.12
CA ALA A 258 -3.25 21.01 -1.31
C ALA A 258 -2.72 19.95 -2.30
N SER A 259 -3.29 18.74 -2.31
CA SER A 259 -2.91 17.68 -3.25
C SER A 259 -3.31 18.01 -4.69
N GLN A 260 -4.52 18.57 -4.88
CA GLN A 260 -5.00 19.01 -6.20
C GLN A 260 -4.17 20.18 -6.73
N GLU A 261 -3.88 21.17 -5.89
CA GLU A 261 -2.99 22.29 -6.24
C GLU A 261 -1.61 21.77 -6.66
N PHE A 262 -1.02 20.89 -5.86
CA PHE A 262 0.29 20.30 -6.14
C PHE A 262 0.31 19.50 -7.45
N GLN A 263 -0.73 18.70 -7.72
CA GLN A 263 -0.87 17.95 -8.97
C GLN A 263 -0.98 18.90 -10.17
N SER A 264 -1.80 19.94 -10.07
CA SER A 264 -2.04 20.87 -11.18
C SER A 264 -0.76 21.60 -11.64
N LEU A 265 0.13 21.88 -10.69
CA LEU A 265 1.39 22.59 -10.97
C LEU A 265 2.42 21.70 -11.67
N PHE A 266 2.57 20.44 -11.22
CA PHE A 266 3.74 19.63 -11.58
C PHE A 266 3.42 18.42 -12.46
N LEU A 267 2.17 17.97 -12.56
CA LEU A 267 1.84 16.77 -13.33
C LEU A 267 2.36 16.83 -14.78
N ASN A 268 2.12 17.94 -15.47
CA ASN A 268 2.48 18.11 -16.89
C ASN A 268 3.97 18.47 -17.11
N GLN A 269 4.75 18.58 -16.04
CA GLN A 269 6.17 18.92 -16.10
C GLN A 269 7.10 17.70 -16.08
N ARG A 270 6.53 16.49 -15.95
CA ARG A 270 7.27 15.22 -15.95
C ARG A 270 7.89 14.91 -17.31
N LEU A 271 8.92 14.07 -17.33
CA LEU A 271 9.49 13.56 -18.58
C LEU A 271 8.45 12.76 -19.39
N PRO A 272 8.50 12.77 -20.73
CA PRO A 272 7.50 12.12 -21.58
C PRO A 272 7.37 10.61 -21.38
N ASN A 273 8.43 9.96 -20.92
CA ASN A 273 8.49 8.53 -20.64
C ASN A 273 8.01 8.15 -19.23
N VAL A 274 7.46 9.11 -18.47
CA VAL A 274 6.88 8.90 -17.15
C VAL A 274 5.36 8.99 -17.21
N SER A 275 4.68 7.87 -16.89
CA SER A 275 3.21 7.84 -16.80
C SER A 275 2.70 8.63 -15.59
N GLU A 276 1.52 9.23 -15.76
CA GLU A 276 0.79 9.89 -14.66
C GLU A 276 0.43 8.91 -13.54
N SER A 277 0.03 7.69 -13.89
CA SER A 277 -0.37 6.64 -12.94
C SER A 277 0.74 6.24 -11.96
N MET A 278 2.00 6.49 -12.32
CA MET A 278 3.15 6.24 -11.45
C MET A 278 3.31 7.29 -10.35
N LEU A 279 2.70 8.47 -10.49
CA LEU A 279 2.94 9.61 -9.60
C LEU A 279 1.76 9.84 -8.65
N ASN A 280 2.08 10.01 -7.36
CA ASN A 280 1.11 10.39 -6.34
C ASN A 280 1.46 11.76 -5.76
N PHE A 281 0.54 12.72 -5.90
CA PHE A 281 0.69 14.10 -5.43
C PHE A 281 0.05 14.35 -4.05
N GLY A 282 -0.28 13.28 -3.31
CA GLY A 282 -0.92 13.37 -2.01
C GLY A 282 -0.06 14.10 -0.97
N VAL A 283 -0.53 15.25 -0.51
CA VAL A 283 0.08 16.07 0.55
C VAL A 283 -0.33 15.52 1.92
N SER A 284 0.62 15.38 2.85
CA SER A 284 0.34 15.01 4.25
C SER A 284 0.95 15.98 5.26
N LEU A 285 0.58 15.78 6.52
CA LEU A 285 1.21 16.39 7.69
C LEU A 285 2.62 15.86 7.99
N THR A 286 3.21 15.09 7.07
CA THR A 286 4.60 14.63 7.20
C THR A 286 5.52 15.75 6.74
N TYR A 287 6.48 16.15 7.59
CA TYR A 287 7.38 17.25 7.26
C TYR A 287 8.35 16.87 6.11
N PRO A 288 8.26 17.53 4.93
CA PRO A 288 8.98 17.10 3.73
C PRO A 288 10.48 17.36 3.78
N LYS A 289 10.96 18.31 4.62
CA LYS A 289 12.39 18.64 4.74
C LYS A 289 13.26 17.48 5.23
N LYS A 290 12.68 16.43 5.83
CA LYS A 290 13.42 15.21 6.19
C LYS A 290 13.89 14.39 4.97
N TYR A 291 13.36 14.70 3.79
CA TYR A 291 13.62 14.00 2.54
C TYR A 291 14.37 14.90 1.54
N GLN A 292 14.81 16.09 1.97
CA GLN A 292 15.71 17.00 1.24
C GLN A 292 17.14 16.73 1.68
#